data_AF-A0A523Y147-F1
#
_entry.id   AF-A0A523Y147-F1
#
_cell.length_a   1.000
_cell.length_b   1.000
_cell.length_c   1.000
_cell.angle_alpha   90.00
_cell.angle_beta   90.00
_cell.angle_gamma   90.00
#
_symmetry.space_group_name_H-M   'P 1'
#
loop_
_entity.id
_entity.type
_entity.pdbx_description
1 polymer ?
#
loop_
_entity_poly.entity_id
_entity_poly.type
_entity_poly.pdbx_seq_one_letter_code
_entity_poly.pdbx_strand_id
1 'polypeptide(L)'
;GKGSEDAKDIQDLVETVSPVASPKAIYKVCYIQSKDYDTVKIGGVTFSSRVLRVNLDKVERVFPYIATCGRELDETISPSDDFIRQFWLDTIKGMALETGVKYLKDYLKRKYALGDTSSMAPGAGGQDLWPIEQQKQLFSLFGNVEDLIGVKLTDSFLMIPNKSVSGISFPTKIRFESCQLCARKICAGRRAPYDKNLVESYYKEG
;
A
#
# COMPACT_ATOMS: atom_id res chain seq x y z
N GLY A 1 18.24 -30.41 -19.21
CA GLY A 1 18.82 -30.23 -17.87
C GLY A 1 17.87 -29.37 -17.06
N LYS A 2 17.78 -29.56 -15.74
CA LYS A 2 16.72 -29.00 -14.89
C LYS A 2 16.48 -27.49 -15.06
N GLY A 3 17.53 -26.68 -15.21
CA GLY A 3 17.39 -25.24 -15.46
C GLY A 3 16.75 -24.86 -16.80
N SER A 4 16.75 -25.75 -17.79
CA SER A 4 16.03 -25.57 -19.07
C SER A 4 14.56 -25.98 -18.98
N GLU A 5 14.17 -26.77 -17.98
CA GLU A 5 12.76 -27.13 -17.72
C GLU A 5 12.11 -26.02 -16.91
N ASP A 6 12.74 -25.57 -15.83
CA ASP A 6 12.27 -24.43 -15.02
C ASP A 6 12.09 -23.15 -15.87
N ALA A 7 12.99 -22.91 -16.82
CA ALA A 7 12.91 -21.76 -17.73
C ALA A 7 11.73 -21.84 -18.72
N LYS A 8 11.31 -23.04 -19.12
CA LYS A 8 10.13 -23.23 -19.96
C LYS A 8 8.86 -23.07 -19.11
N ASP A 9 8.84 -23.67 -17.93
CA ASP A 9 7.68 -23.61 -17.05
C ASP A 9 7.33 -22.18 -16.62
N ILE A 10 8.34 -21.34 -16.34
CA ILE A 10 8.11 -19.92 -16.03
C ILE A 10 7.64 -19.14 -17.26
N GLN A 11 8.13 -19.45 -18.46
CA GLN A 11 7.70 -18.83 -19.71
C GLN A 11 6.23 -19.16 -19.99
N ASP A 12 5.85 -20.43 -19.88
CA ASP A 12 4.47 -20.89 -20.05
C ASP A 12 3.54 -20.24 -19.03
N LEU A 13 4.01 -20.09 -17.78
CA LEU A 13 3.27 -19.37 -16.75
C LEU A 13 3.06 -17.90 -17.13
N VAL A 14 4.11 -17.20 -17.57
CA VAL A 14 4.01 -15.80 -18.01
C VAL A 14 3.03 -15.66 -19.18
N GLU A 15 3.07 -16.56 -20.15
CA GLU A 15 2.15 -16.57 -21.29
C GLU A 15 0.70 -16.81 -20.87
N THR A 16 0.49 -17.60 -19.82
CA THR A 16 -0.84 -17.86 -19.26
C THR A 16 -1.39 -16.65 -18.50
N VAL A 17 -0.57 -15.98 -17.69
CA VAL A 17 -1.03 -14.91 -16.79
C VAL A 17 -1.03 -13.52 -17.43
N SER A 18 -0.14 -13.26 -18.39
CA SER A 18 -0.01 -11.93 -19.01
C SER A 18 -1.31 -11.42 -19.66
N PRO A 19 -2.09 -12.25 -20.39
CA PRO A 19 -3.33 -11.81 -21.01
C PRO A 19 -4.43 -11.42 -20.01
N VAL A 20 -4.40 -11.97 -18.79
CA VAL A 20 -5.40 -11.72 -17.75
C VAL A 20 -4.93 -10.73 -16.69
N ALA A 21 -3.62 -10.42 -16.65
CA ALA A 21 -3.04 -9.48 -15.72
C ALA A 21 -3.71 -8.10 -15.85
N SER A 22 -4.44 -7.71 -14.80
CA SER A 22 -5.20 -6.48 -14.79
C SER A 22 -4.98 -5.74 -13.47
N PRO A 23 -3.79 -5.14 -13.27
CA PRO A 23 -3.53 -4.32 -12.10
C PRO A 23 -4.44 -3.10 -12.09
N LYS A 24 -5.09 -2.84 -10.95
CA LYS A 24 -6.07 -1.77 -10.78
C LYS A 24 -5.71 -0.89 -9.61
N ALA A 25 -6.10 0.38 -9.69
CA ALA A 25 -5.98 1.30 -8.57
C ALA A 25 -7.14 2.31 -8.57
N ILE A 26 -7.59 2.68 -7.38
CA ILE A 26 -8.49 3.81 -7.13
C ILE A 26 -7.84 4.78 -6.17
N TYR A 27 -8.18 6.05 -6.33
CA TYR A 27 -7.78 7.09 -5.42
C TYR A 27 -8.89 8.14 -5.30
N LYS A 28 -8.86 8.92 -4.21
CA LYS A 28 -9.68 10.12 -4.08
C LYS A 28 -8.78 11.32 -3.83
N VAL A 29 -9.26 12.51 -4.18
CA VAL A 29 -8.66 13.77 -3.73
C VAL A 29 -9.41 14.17 -2.47
N CYS A 30 -8.71 14.24 -1.35
CA CYS A 30 -9.30 14.63 -0.07
C CYS A 30 -8.54 15.81 0.53
N TYR A 31 -9.24 16.63 1.29
CA TYR A 31 -8.67 17.73 2.04
C TYR A 31 -8.71 17.43 3.52
N ILE A 32 -7.71 17.93 4.24
CA ILE A 32 -7.70 17.85 5.70
C ILE A 32 -8.73 18.83 6.25
N GLN A 33 -9.66 18.33 7.04
CA GLN A 33 -10.75 19.13 7.62
C GLN A 33 -10.40 19.61 9.02
N SER A 34 -9.78 18.75 9.82
CA SER A 34 -9.33 19.10 11.17
C SER A 34 -8.17 18.20 11.59
N LYS A 35 -7.44 18.65 12.59
CA LYS A 35 -6.20 18.08 13.10
C LYS A 35 -6.21 18.27 14.62
N ASP A 36 -6.10 17.18 15.37
CA ASP A 36 -5.95 17.20 16.83
C ASP A 36 -4.54 16.71 17.20
N TYR A 37 -4.29 16.30 18.44
CA TYR A 37 -3.00 15.80 18.89
C TYR A 37 -2.58 14.53 18.14
N ASP A 38 -3.44 13.51 18.09
CA ASP A 38 -3.19 12.19 17.49
C ASP A 38 -4.19 11.81 16.40
N THR A 39 -5.14 12.69 16.06
CA THR A 39 -6.14 12.45 15.03
C THR A 39 -6.10 13.44 13.89
N VAL A 40 -6.57 13.01 12.72
CA VAL A 40 -6.74 13.84 11.54
C VAL A 40 -8.03 13.46 10.81
N LYS A 41 -8.83 14.47 10.45
CA LYS A 41 -10.09 14.25 9.72
C LYS A 41 -9.89 14.52 8.23
N ILE A 42 -10.15 13.51 7.41
CA ILE A 42 -9.89 13.48 5.97
C ILE A 42 -11.14 12.96 5.27
N GLY A 43 -11.72 13.75 4.36
CA GLY A 43 -12.86 13.28 3.56
C GLY A 43 -14.08 12.83 4.39
N GLY A 44 -14.32 13.46 5.55
CA GLY A 44 -15.39 13.11 6.48
C GLY A 44 -15.04 12.02 7.49
N VAL A 45 -13.92 11.33 7.31
CA VAL A 45 -13.48 10.21 8.16
C VAL A 45 -12.35 10.65 9.08
N THR A 46 -12.42 10.27 10.36
CA THR A 46 -11.37 10.54 11.34
C THR A 46 -10.41 9.35 11.42
N PHE A 47 -9.12 9.62 11.21
CA PHE A 47 -8.04 8.67 11.39
C PHE A 47 -7.32 8.93 12.70
N SER A 48 -6.93 7.87 13.41
CA SER A 48 -6.17 7.94 14.66
C SER A 48 -4.77 7.38 14.46
N SER A 49 -3.79 8.28 14.44
CA SER A 49 -2.35 7.99 14.37
C SER A 49 -1.59 9.30 14.59
N ARG A 50 -0.81 9.36 15.68
CA ARG A 50 0.10 10.47 15.94
C ARG A 50 1.09 10.66 14.78
N VAL A 51 1.60 9.57 14.23
CA VAL A 51 2.54 9.61 13.10
C VAL A 51 1.93 10.21 11.85
N LEU A 52 0.71 9.77 11.49
CA LEU A 52 -0.01 10.34 10.35
C LEU A 52 -0.29 11.83 10.58
N ARG A 53 -0.77 12.19 11.77
CA ARG A 53 -1.07 13.57 12.13
C ARG A 53 0.16 14.49 12.04
N VAL A 54 1.32 14.07 12.53
CA VAL A 54 2.57 14.85 12.45
C VAL A 54 3.02 14.99 11.00
N ASN A 55 3.01 13.90 10.23
CA ASN A 55 3.40 13.94 8.81
C ASN A 55 2.50 14.85 7.96
N LEU A 56 1.24 15.02 8.37
CA LEU A 56 0.28 15.87 7.68
C LEU A 56 0.20 17.30 8.24
N ASP A 57 1.09 17.71 9.16
CA ASP A 57 1.00 18.99 9.87
C ASP A 57 0.91 20.20 8.91
N LYS A 58 1.78 20.24 7.89
CA LYS A 58 1.80 21.28 6.84
C LYS A 58 1.10 20.86 5.55
N VAL A 59 0.35 19.75 5.57
CA VAL A 59 -0.36 19.23 4.41
C VAL A 59 -1.83 19.60 4.49
N GLU A 60 -2.39 20.07 3.37
CA GLU A 60 -3.82 20.41 3.24
C GLU A 60 -4.57 19.42 2.35
N ARG A 61 -3.90 18.85 1.35
CA ARG A 61 -4.48 17.95 0.35
C ARG A 61 -3.74 16.62 0.31
N VAL A 62 -4.50 15.54 0.34
CA VAL A 62 -4.01 14.16 0.36
C VAL A 62 -4.74 13.32 -0.67
N PHE A 63 -4.14 12.18 -0.99
CA PHE A 63 -4.62 11.23 -1.98
C PHE A 63 -4.69 9.84 -1.34
N PRO A 64 -5.79 9.52 -0.61
CA PRO A 64 -6.08 8.16 -0.21
C PRO A 64 -6.16 7.27 -1.46
N TYR A 65 -5.63 6.06 -1.39
CA TYR A 65 -5.62 5.12 -2.51
C TYR A 65 -5.70 3.66 -2.06
N ILE A 66 -6.15 2.82 -2.99
CA ILE A 66 -6.09 1.36 -2.93
C ILE A 66 -5.62 0.88 -4.31
N ALA A 67 -4.65 -0.04 -4.34
CA ALA A 67 -4.12 -0.65 -5.55
C ALA A 67 -3.95 -2.16 -5.37
N THR A 68 -4.09 -2.90 -6.46
CA THR A 68 -4.04 -4.37 -6.46
C THR A 68 -3.41 -4.90 -7.75
N CYS A 69 -2.86 -6.11 -7.70
CA CYS A 69 -2.45 -6.85 -8.90
C CYS A 69 -3.64 -7.30 -9.77
N GLY A 70 -4.87 -7.22 -9.23
CA GLY A 70 -6.08 -7.73 -9.87
C GLY A 70 -6.43 -9.14 -9.38
N ARG A 71 -7.72 -9.42 -9.21
CA ARG A 71 -8.23 -10.74 -8.78
C ARG A 71 -8.06 -11.81 -9.84
N GLU A 72 -7.96 -11.38 -11.09
CA GLU A 72 -7.82 -12.25 -12.26
C GLU A 72 -6.58 -13.15 -12.16
N LEU A 73 -5.52 -12.68 -11.48
CA LEU A 73 -4.30 -13.44 -11.24
C LEU A 73 -4.43 -14.50 -10.13
N ASP A 74 -5.37 -14.33 -9.19
CA ASP A 74 -5.63 -15.33 -8.15
C ASP A 74 -6.42 -16.52 -8.70
N GLU A 75 -7.14 -16.32 -9.80
CA GLU A 75 -8.02 -17.31 -10.41
C GLU A 75 -7.32 -18.15 -11.50
N THR A 76 -6.06 -17.85 -11.82
CA THR A 76 -5.36 -18.44 -13.00
C THR A 76 -4.73 -19.81 -12.74
N ILE A 77 -4.35 -20.12 -11.50
CA ILE A 77 -3.62 -21.35 -11.15
C ILE A 77 -4.37 -22.08 -10.04
N SER A 78 -4.47 -23.41 -10.16
CA SER A 78 -5.11 -24.22 -9.13
C SER A 78 -4.26 -24.24 -7.87
N PRO A 79 -4.87 -24.21 -6.66
CA PRO A 79 -4.15 -24.47 -5.41
C PRO A 79 -3.43 -25.84 -5.38
N SER A 80 -3.77 -26.75 -6.30
CA SER A 80 -3.13 -28.07 -6.45
C SER A 80 -1.85 -28.06 -7.30
N ASP A 81 -1.49 -26.92 -7.92
CA ASP A 81 -0.26 -26.80 -8.71
C ASP A 81 0.99 -26.79 -7.82
N ASP A 82 2.13 -27.23 -8.37
CA ASP A 82 3.38 -27.36 -7.62
C ASP A 82 3.82 -26.03 -6.98
N PHE A 83 4.43 -26.14 -5.79
CA PHE A 83 4.89 -25.05 -4.95
C PHE A 83 5.76 -24.03 -5.70
N ILE A 84 6.60 -24.50 -6.62
CA ILE A 84 7.46 -23.63 -7.43
C ILE A 84 6.64 -22.72 -8.34
N ARG A 85 5.59 -23.23 -9.01
CA ARG A 85 4.69 -22.43 -9.85
C ARG A 85 3.92 -21.41 -9.03
N GLN A 86 3.45 -21.80 -7.84
CA GLN A 86 2.79 -20.89 -6.90
C GLN A 86 3.71 -19.76 -6.45
N PHE A 87 4.98 -20.07 -6.16
CA PHE A 87 5.99 -19.07 -5.81
C PHE A 87 6.27 -18.09 -6.97
N TRP A 88 6.38 -18.58 -8.20
CA TRP A 88 6.53 -17.73 -9.37
C TRP A 88 5.30 -16.86 -9.61
N LEU A 89 4.08 -17.39 -9.46
CA LEU A 89 2.86 -16.60 -9.57
C LEU A 89 2.82 -15.49 -8.51
N ASP A 90 3.15 -15.79 -7.25
CA ASP A 90 3.20 -14.79 -6.18
C ASP A 90 4.21 -13.66 -6.50
N THR A 91 5.33 -14.02 -7.12
CA THR A 91 6.33 -13.06 -7.62
C THR A 91 5.76 -12.18 -8.74
N ILE A 92 5.12 -12.78 -9.75
CA ILE A 92 4.48 -12.06 -10.87
C ILE A 92 3.40 -11.10 -10.36
N LYS A 93 2.55 -11.55 -9.42
CA LYS A 93 1.54 -10.69 -8.79
C LYS A 93 2.17 -9.51 -8.05
N GLY A 94 3.30 -9.73 -7.37
CA GLY A 94 4.10 -8.67 -6.77
C GLY A 94 4.55 -7.62 -7.79
N MET A 95 5.12 -8.06 -8.91
CA MET A 95 5.57 -7.17 -9.99
C MET A 95 4.40 -6.40 -10.63
N ALA A 96 3.25 -7.05 -10.81
CA ALA A 96 2.04 -6.42 -11.34
C ALA A 96 1.53 -5.32 -10.38
N LEU A 97 1.50 -5.60 -9.07
CA LEU A 97 1.14 -4.61 -8.05
C LEU A 97 2.10 -3.42 -8.06
N GLU A 98 3.41 -3.66 -8.06
CA GLU A 98 4.42 -2.60 -8.09
C GLU A 98 4.26 -1.69 -9.32
N THR A 99 3.97 -2.30 -10.47
CA THR A 99 3.68 -1.57 -11.71
C THR A 99 2.44 -0.69 -11.56
N GLY A 100 1.35 -1.21 -11.00
CA GLY A 100 0.12 -0.45 -10.74
C GLY A 100 0.33 0.71 -9.76
N VAL A 101 1.09 0.49 -8.68
CA VAL A 101 1.43 1.52 -7.70
C VAL A 101 2.31 2.61 -8.32
N LYS A 102 3.31 2.23 -9.11
CA LYS A 102 4.18 3.17 -9.83
C LYS A 102 3.36 4.02 -10.80
N TYR A 103 2.50 3.38 -11.59
CA TYR A 103 1.62 4.08 -12.51
C TYR A 103 0.73 5.10 -11.80
N LEU A 104 0.09 4.71 -10.69
CA LEU A 104 -0.73 5.62 -9.88
C LEU A 104 0.10 6.82 -9.37
N LYS A 105 1.28 6.59 -8.82
CA LYS A 105 2.16 7.66 -8.33
C LYS A 105 2.53 8.65 -9.43
N ASP A 106 2.97 8.14 -10.58
CA ASP A 106 3.32 8.96 -11.73
C ASP A 106 2.12 9.73 -12.29
N TYR A 107 0.95 9.09 -12.32
CA TYR A 107 -0.31 9.71 -12.73
C TYR A 107 -0.71 10.85 -11.79
N LEU A 108 -0.70 10.64 -10.47
CA LEU A 108 -1.01 11.68 -9.49
C LEU A 108 -0.03 12.85 -9.59
N LYS A 109 1.25 12.55 -9.76
CA LYS A 109 2.31 13.56 -9.93
C LYS A 109 2.04 14.45 -11.14
N ARG A 110 1.77 13.85 -12.31
CA ARG A 110 1.45 14.59 -13.53
C ARG A 110 0.14 15.35 -13.43
N LYS A 111 -0.93 14.69 -13.00
CA LYS A 111 -2.29 15.25 -12.99
C LYS A 111 -2.44 16.44 -12.04
N TYR A 112 -1.78 16.38 -10.88
CA TYR A 112 -1.91 17.41 -9.84
C TYR A 112 -0.65 18.25 -9.65
N ALA A 113 0.31 18.15 -10.58
CA ALA A 113 1.61 18.85 -10.56
C ALA A 113 2.33 18.72 -9.21
N LEU A 114 2.36 17.51 -8.66
CA LEU A 114 2.96 17.26 -7.35
C LEU A 114 4.49 17.28 -7.46
N GLY A 115 5.15 17.82 -6.44
CA GLY A 115 6.61 17.70 -6.26
C GLY A 115 6.99 16.30 -5.74
N ASP A 116 7.84 16.27 -4.71
CA ASP A 116 8.05 15.06 -3.93
C ASP A 116 6.79 14.69 -3.13
N THR A 117 6.56 13.38 -3.01
CA THR A 117 5.44 12.81 -2.26
C THR A 117 5.93 11.72 -1.34
N SER A 118 5.31 11.58 -0.18
CA SER A 118 5.44 10.40 0.67
C SER A 118 4.10 9.68 0.76
N SER A 119 4.10 8.49 1.34
CA SER A 119 2.87 7.74 1.59
C SER A 119 2.95 7.01 2.91
N MET A 120 1.80 6.89 3.57
CA MET A 120 1.65 6.11 4.78
C MET A 120 0.51 5.10 4.59
N ALA A 121 0.61 3.96 5.25
CA ALA A 121 -0.41 2.92 5.19
C ALA A 121 -0.71 2.40 6.62
N PRO A 122 -1.99 2.14 6.95
CA PRO A 122 -2.34 1.38 8.15
C PRO A 122 -1.59 0.04 8.20
N GLY A 123 -1.04 -0.31 9.36
CA GLY A 123 -0.28 -1.54 9.58
C GLY A 123 1.17 -1.52 9.05
N ALA A 124 1.61 -0.45 8.38
CA ALA A 124 2.99 -0.34 7.91
C ALA A 124 3.93 0.17 9.02
N GLY A 125 4.91 -0.66 9.40
CA GLY A 125 5.89 -0.35 10.44
C GLY A 125 5.54 -1.04 11.76
N GLY A 126 5.75 -0.36 12.90
CA GLY A 126 5.28 -0.82 14.20
C GLY A 126 3.76 -0.68 14.32
N GLN A 127 3.12 -1.55 15.11
CA GLN A 127 1.66 -1.55 15.32
C GLN A 127 1.17 -0.24 15.97
N ASP A 128 2.04 0.42 16.72
CA ASP A 128 1.86 1.70 17.41
C ASP A 128 1.92 2.92 16.50
N LEU A 129 2.49 2.80 15.28
CA LEU A 129 2.66 3.95 14.38
C LEU A 129 1.34 4.34 13.70
N TRP A 130 0.69 3.38 13.06
CA TRP A 130 -0.64 3.53 12.49
C TRP A 130 -1.31 2.15 12.46
N PRO A 131 -2.27 1.88 13.37
CA PRO A 131 -2.84 0.55 13.54
C PRO A 131 -3.52 0.02 12.26
N ILE A 132 -3.45 -1.29 12.00
CA ILE A 132 -4.02 -1.91 10.79
C ILE A 132 -5.54 -1.80 10.74
N GLU A 133 -6.19 -1.69 11.89
CA GLU A 133 -7.63 -1.50 12.06
C GLU A 133 -8.13 -0.26 11.30
N GLN A 134 -7.25 0.74 11.15
CA GLN A 134 -7.51 1.98 10.41
C GLN A 134 -7.70 1.74 8.89
N GLN A 135 -7.49 0.52 8.40
CA GLN A 135 -7.94 0.11 7.07
C GLN A 135 -9.45 0.29 6.88
N LYS A 136 -10.27 0.06 7.92
CA LYS A 136 -11.73 0.24 7.81
C LYS A 136 -12.09 1.68 7.45
N GLN A 137 -11.44 2.64 8.11
CA GLN A 137 -11.57 4.07 7.85
C GLN A 137 -11.06 4.43 6.45
N LEU A 138 -9.95 3.83 6.01
CA LEU A 138 -9.41 4.10 4.69
C LEU A 138 -10.33 3.58 3.58
N PHE A 139 -10.86 2.35 3.73
CA PHE A 139 -11.79 1.75 2.78
C PHE A 139 -13.15 2.48 2.76
N SER A 140 -13.64 2.97 3.89
CA SER A 140 -14.93 3.69 3.95
C SER A 140 -14.93 4.99 3.14
N LEU A 141 -13.76 5.57 2.87
CA LEU A 141 -13.65 6.71 1.96
C LEU A 141 -14.08 6.38 0.53
N PHE A 142 -14.01 5.11 0.11
CA PHE A 142 -14.28 4.69 -1.27
C PHE A 142 -15.67 4.08 -1.49
N GLY A 143 -16.31 3.56 -0.44
CA GLY A 143 -17.55 2.81 -0.56
C GLY A 143 -17.28 1.35 -0.93
N ASN A 144 -17.98 0.81 -1.93
CA ASN A 144 -17.82 -0.60 -2.32
C ASN A 144 -16.56 -0.82 -3.19
N VAL A 145 -15.41 -1.03 -2.53
CA VAL A 145 -14.12 -1.26 -3.20
C VAL A 145 -14.09 -2.58 -3.99
N GLU A 146 -14.84 -3.59 -3.54
CA GLU A 146 -14.90 -4.90 -4.18
C GLU A 146 -15.51 -4.79 -5.58
N ASP A 147 -16.61 -4.05 -5.72
CA ASP A 147 -17.22 -3.78 -7.03
C ASP A 147 -16.36 -2.88 -7.92
N LEU A 148 -15.63 -1.93 -7.32
CA LEU A 148 -14.84 -0.94 -8.07
C LEU A 148 -13.56 -1.53 -8.66
N ILE A 149 -12.82 -2.33 -7.91
CA ILE A 149 -11.51 -2.86 -8.31
C ILE A 149 -11.25 -4.31 -7.91
N GLY A 150 -12.23 -5.01 -7.34
CA GLY A 150 -12.09 -6.41 -6.93
C GLY A 150 -11.30 -6.62 -5.64
N VAL A 151 -11.11 -5.57 -4.82
CA VAL A 151 -10.40 -5.69 -3.53
C VAL A 151 -11.40 -5.74 -2.38
N LYS A 152 -11.32 -6.82 -1.60
CA LYS A 152 -12.08 -7.02 -0.39
C LYS A 152 -11.21 -6.82 0.85
N LEU A 153 -11.74 -6.12 1.84
CA LEU A 153 -11.15 -6.07 3.18
C LEU A 153 -11.78 -7.15 4.05
N THR A 154 -10.96 -8.01 4.65
CA THR A 154 -11.39 -9.07 5.57
C THR A 154 -11.63 -8.53 6.98
N ASP A 155 -12.25 -9.34 7.84
CA ASP A 155 -12.50 -8.97 9.24
C ASP A 155 -11.20 -8.79 10.05
N SER A 156 -10.11 -9.46 9.64
CA SER A 156 -8.76 -9.28 10.17
C SER A 156 -7.99 -8.13 9.52
N PHE A 157 -8.67 -7.27 8.75
CA PHE A 157 -8.11 -6.08 8.10
C PHE A 157 -7.06 -6.38 7.00
N LEU A 158 -6.94 -7.64 6.59
CA LEU A 158 -6.15 -8.04 5.44
C LEU A 158 -6.95 -7.85 4.15
N MET A 159 -6.25 -7.66 3.04
CA MET A 159 -6.87 -7.47 1.73
C MET A 159 -6.81 -8.74 0.89
N ILE A 160 -7.85 -8.97 0.10
CA ILE A 160 -7.93 -9.99 -0.93
C ILE A 160 -8.21 -9.27 -2.26
N PRO A 161 -7.38 -9.42 -3.30
CA PRO A 161 -6.14 -10.22 -3.38
C PRO A 161 -5.06 -9.82 -2.37
N ASN A 162 -4.23 -10.79 -1.94
CA ASN A 162 -3.16 -10.56 -0.97
C ASN A 162 -2.08 -9.57 -1.48
N LYS A 163 -1.88 -9.51 -2.80
CA LYS A 163 -1.05 -8.48 -3.45
C LYS A 163 -1.88 -7.23 -3.72
N SER A 164 -2.28 -6.60 -2.63
CA SER A 164 -2.92 -5.30 -2.62
C SER A 164 -2.24 -4.39 -1.61
N VAL A 165 -2.25 -3.09 -1.89
CA VAL A 165 -1.82 -2.04 -0.95
C VAL A 165 -2.87 -0.96 -0.87
N SER A 166 -2.93 -0.32 0.28
CA SER A 166 -3.72 0.89 0.48
C SER A 166 -2.87 1.89 1.26
N GLY A 167 -3.20 3.17 1.15
CA GLY A 167 -2.54 4.19 1.94
C GLY A 167 -3.04 5.58 1.64
N ILE A 168 -2.39 6.56 2.24
CA ILE A 168 -2.58 7.98 1.97
C ILE A 168 -1.27 8.52 1.41
N SER A 169 -1.31 9.00 0.17
CA SER A 169 -0.21 9.72 -0.45
C SER A 169 -0.37 11.23 -0.24
N PHE A 170 0.72 11.93 0.01
CA PHE A 170 0.69 13.37 0.27
C PHE A 170 1.97 14.07 -0.20
N PRO A 171 1.87 15.33 -0.67
CA PRO A 171 3.03 16.12 -1.05
C PRO A 171 3.86 16.49 0.18
N THR A 172 5.18 16.37 0.08
CA THR A 172 6.11 16.76 1.14
C THR A 172 7.51 16.94 0.57
N LYS A 173 8.28 17.89 1.11
CA LYS A 173 9.72 18.03 0.81
C LYS A 173 10.58 17.09 1.66
N ILE A 174 10.04 16.60 2.77
CA ILE A 174 10.71 15.67 3.67
C ILE A 174 10.16 14.28 3.39
N ARG A 175 11.00 13.39 2.86
CA ARG A 175 10.61 12.01 2.61
C ARG A 175 10.41 11.27 3.93
N PHE A 176 9.33 10.50 3.99
CA PHE A 176 8.99 9.66 5.12
C PHE A 176 8.95 8.19 4.70
N GLU A 177 9.57 7.33 5.50
CA GLU A 177 9.43 5.87 5.42
C GLU A 177 9.11 5.32 6.81
N SER A 178 8.02 4.57 6.98
CA SER A 178 7.64 3.97 8.29
C SER A 178 8.76 3.13 8.92
N CYS A 179 9.69 2.60 8.10
CA CYS A 179 10.87 1.89 8.56
C CYS A 179 11.77 2.71 9.49
N GLN A 180 11.78 4.05 9.34
CA GLN A 180 12.53 4.97 10.20
C GLN A 180 12.02 4.94 11.64
N LEU A 181 10.73 4.61 11.84
CA LEU A 181 10.11 4.57 13.16
C LEU A 181 9.89 3.12 13.67
N CYS A 182 10.23 2.11 12.88
CA CYS A 182 9.99 0.71 13.23
C CYS A 182 11.21 0.07 13.91
N ALA A 183 11.08 -0.29 15.19
CA ALA A 183 12.14 -0.90 15.99
C ALA A 183 12.44 -2.38 15.64
N ARG A 184 11.67 -3.01 14.73
CA ARG A 184 11.88 -4.40 14.32
C ARG A 184 13.25 -4.59 13.67
N LYS A 185 14.14 -5.35 14.32
CA LYS A 185 15.53 -5.53 13.86
C LYS A 185 15.64 -6.24 12.51
N ILE A 186 14.96 -7.37 12.34
CA ILE A 186 15.03 -8.21 11.13
C ILE A 186 13.72 -8.08 10.35
N CYS A 187 13.78 -7.41 9.20
CA CYS A 187 12.66 -7.24 8.27
C CYS A 187 13.19 -7.22 6.84
N ALA A 188 12.79 -8.20 6.03
CA ALA A 188 13.23 -8.30 4.63
C ALA A 188 12.79 -7.09 3.79
N GLY A 189 11.66 -6.46 4.14
CA GLY A 189 11.13 -5.27 3.46
C GLY A 189 11.65 -3.93 4.00
N ARG A 190 12.73 -3.90 4.80
CA ARG A 190 13.27 -2.66 5.38
C ARG A 190 13.84 -1.76 4.27
N ARG A 191 13.32 -0.53 4.16
CA ARG A 191 13.76 0.48 3.19
C ARG A 191 14.56 1.64 3.79
N ALA A 192 14.57 1.77 5.12
CA ALA A 192 15.31 2.80 5.84
C ALA A 192 15.78 2.29 7.22
N PRO A 193 16.90 2.80 7.75
CA PRO A 193 17.34 2.47 9.11
C PRO A 193 16.37 3.02 10.16
N TYR A 194 16.24 2.32 11.29
CA TYR A 194 15.48 2.79 12.44
C TYR A 194 16.20 3.98 13.11
N ASP A 195 15.46 5.03 13.45
CA ASP A 195 15.96 6.25 14.09
C ASP A 195 15.15 6.56 15.35
N LYS A 196 15.76 6.29 16.51
CA LYS A 196 15.14 6.54 17.82
C LYS A 196 14.88 8.03 18.07
N ASN A 197 15.78 8.92 17.64
CA ASN A 197 15.62 10.35 17.84
C ASN A 197 14.45 10.89 17.01
N LEU A 198 14.26 10.33 15.81
CA LEU A 198 13.09 10.62 15.00
C LEU A 198 11.80 10.13 15.66
N VAL A 199 11.77 8.92 16.25
CA VAL A 199 10.60 8.47 17.03
C VAL A 199 10.25 9.47 18.12
N GLU A 200 11.23 9.88 18.93
CA GLU A 200 11.00 10.84 20.01
C GLU A 200 10.44 12.17 19.50
N SER A 201 10.88 12.67 18.35
CA SER A 201 10.36 13.94 17.80
C SER A 201 8.90 13.89 17.39
N TYR A 202 8.36 12.71 17.04
CA TYR A 202 6.95 12.53 16.74
C TYR A 202 6.05 12.56 17.98
N TYR A 203 6.60 12.22 19.15
CA TYR A 203 5.85 12.14 20.41
C TYR A 203 6.17 13.26 21.40
N LYS A 204 7.10 14.16 21.07
CA LYS A 204 7.26 15.41 21.82
C LYS A 204 5.99 16.24 21.70
N GLU A 205 5.47 16.69 22.84
CA GLU A 205 4.46 17.75 22.89
C GLU A 205 5.10 19.04 22.35
N GLY A 206 4.35 19.74 21.50
CA GLY A 206 4.72 21.06 21.00
C GLY A 206 4.18 22.15 21.91
#